data_AF-A0A4S4G576-F1
#
_entry.id   AF-A0A4S4G576-F1
#
_cell.length_a   1.000
_cell.length_b   1.000
_cell.length_c   1.000
_cell.angle_alpha   90.00
_cell.angle_beta   90.00
_cell.angle_gamma   90.00
#
_symmetry.space_group_name_H-M   'P 1'
#
loop_
_entity.id
_entity.type
_entity.pdbx_description
1 polymer ?
#
loop_
_entity_poly.entity_id
_entity_poly.type
_entity_poly.pdbx_seq_one_letter_code
_entity_poly.pdbx_strand_id
1 'polypeptide(L)'
;MDAFSFNCSLDDLPEGFDPLLGSDTLPGIGLEGGATAASCPAADTRTSRERIGALFASLASQAETLRAVLERCSEATPMGDLEEMVRQLQAHNLSVFDGANLCAQLERVGALERVGADGTPWVDAAEEEIVVDGVEYLAVPDACEPFWLTTAQGRAYVEESGPMEAVRDLFRREARYLPIYERILRMVGVEGGRSVADIAQAVNSDPLLKSPRLFAQRFLEDLKVAGAVRWSGTWQLTEAGRQVLDTIFAASADGE
;
A
#
# COMPACT_ATOMS: atom_id res chain seq x y z
N MET A 1 15.25 -24.35 -15.54
CA MET A 1 15.59 -23.72 -16.83
C MET A 1 14.98 -24.60 -17.90
N ASP A 2 13.91 -24.14 -18.54
CA ASP A 2 13.50 -24.59 -19.86
C ASP A 2 12.73 -23.43 -20.50
N ALA A 3 13.36 -22.83 -21.51
CA ALA A 3 12.85 -21.75 -22.32
C ALA A 3 12.26 -22.36 -23.60
N PHE A 4 11.00 -22.07 -23.88
CA PHE A 4 10.38 -22.35 -25.17
C PHE A 4 10.93 -21.36 -26.20
N SER A 5 11.75 -21.86 -27.11
CA SER A 5 12.16 -21.19 -28.33
C SER A 5 11.27 -21.70 -29.47
N PHE A 6 10.50 -20.81 -30.11
CA PHE A 6 9.76 -21.14 -31.32
C PHE A 6 10.42 -20.43 -32.50
N ASN A 7 11.19 -21.22 -33.26
CA ASN A 7 11.86 -20.86 -34.48
C ASN A 7 10.87 -21.05 -35.64
N CYS A 8 10.30 -19.97 -36.18
CA CYS A 8 9.54 -20.05 -37.43
C CYS A 8 10.46 -19.65 -38.59
N SER A 9 10.98 -20.67 -39.27
CA SER A 9 11.73 -20.56 -40.52
C SER A 9 10.82 -20.10 -41.66
N LEU A 10 11.39 -19.28 -42.52
CA LEU A 10 10.78 -18.60 -43.66
C LEU A 10 10.67 -19.53 -44.89
N ASP A 11 9.98 -20.66 -44.77
CA ASP A 11 9.90 -21.66 -45.87
C ASP A 11 8.48 -22.22 -46.14
N ASP A 12 7.42 -21.62 -45.60
CA ASP A 12 6.03 -22.02 -45.88
C ASP A 12 5.24 -20.90 -46.57
N LEU A 13 5.72 -20.46 -47.74
CA LEU A 13 4.91 -19.65 -48.66
C LEU A 13 4.46 -20.52 -49.84
N PRO A 14 3.14 -20.62 -50.12
CA PRO A 14 2.64 -21.35 -51.28
C PRO A 14 3.07 -20.66 -52.58
N GLU A 15 3.48 -21.46 -53.57
CA GLU A 15 3.97 -20.98 -54.87
C GLU A 15 2.96 -20.07 -55.58
N GLY A 16 3.43 -18.90 -56.05
CA GLY A 16 2.66 -18.01 -56.93
C GLY A 16 2.72 -16.52 -56.61
N PHE A 17 3.56 -16.05 -55.67
CA PHE A 17 3.70 -14.62 -55.40
C PHE A 17 4.83 -14.00 -56.22
N ASP A 18 4.48 -13.24 -57.27
CA ASP A 18 5.41 -12.42 -58.05
C ASP A 18 5.27 -10.94 -57.59
N PRO A 19 6.28 -10.35 -56.94
CA PRO A 19 6.12 -9.09 -56.20
C PRO A 19 6.20 -7.80 -57.04
N LEU A 20 6.21 -7.85 -58.38
CA LEU A 20 6.56 -6.67 -59.19
C LEU A 20 5.62 -6.27 -60.33
N LEU A 21 4.32 -6.59 -60.29
CA LEU A 21 3.35 -6.02 -61.23
C LEU A 21 2.08 -5.54 -60.51
N GLY A 22 1.92 -4.22 -60.44
CA GLY A 22 0.73 -3.56 -59.89
C GLY A 22 -0.43 -3.45 -60.87
N SER A 23 -1.63 -3.21 -60.35
CA SER A 23 -2.53 -2.10 -60.74
C SER A 23 -3.91 -2.24 -60.09
N ASP A 24 -4.38 -1.08 -59.64
CA ASP A 24 -5.76 -0.59 -59.71
C ASP A 24 -6.92 -1.23 -58.92
N THR A 25 -7.38 -0.38 -58.00
CA THR A 25 -8.78 -0.06 -57.68
C THR A 25 -9.55 -1.03 -56.78
N LEU A 26 -9.59 -0.72 -55.48
CA LEU A 26 -10.68 -1.11 -54.59
C LEU A 26 -11.50 0.12 -54.18
N PRO A 27 -12.83 0.01 -54.07
CA PRO A 27 -13.73 1.15 -53.91
C PRO A 27 -13.67 1.72 -52.49
N GLY A 28 -13.78 3.04 -52.41
CA GLY A 28 -13.61 3.84 -51.21
C GLY A 28 -14.42 3.33 -50.01
N ILE A 29 -13.67 2.84 -49.02
CA ILE A 29 -14.12 2.77 -47.63
C ILE A 29 -13.73 4.12 -47.04
N GLY A 30 -14.72 4.96 -46.75
CA GLY A 30 -14.51 6.25 -46.11
C GLY A 30 -13.74 6.07 -44.81
N LEU A 31 -12.50 6.55 -44.78
CA LEU A 31 -11.72 6.74 -43.56
C LEU A 31 -12.36 7.89 -42.78
N GLU A 32 -13.41 7.60 -42.01
CA GLU A 32 -13.74 8.43 -40.86
C GLU A 32 -12.69 8.16 -39.78
N GLY A 33 -11.58 8.90 -39.88
CA GLY A 33 -10.56 9.02 -38.86
C GLY A 33 -11.11 9.73 -37.63
N GLY A 34 -11.94 9.02 -36.86
CA GLY A 34 -12.29 9.39 -35.50
C GLY A 34 -11.12 9.08 -34.58
N ALA A 35 -10.10 9.93 -34.58
CA ALA A 35 -9.12 9.97 -33.51
C ALA A 35 -9.88 10.30 -32.21
N THR A 36 -10.28 9.27 -31.47
CA THR A 36 -10.67 9.43 -30.08
C THR A 36 -9.41 9.83 -29.35
N ALA A 37 -9.23 11.13 -29.16
CA ALA A 37 -8.24 11.67 -28.24
C ALA A 37 -8.44 10.91 -26.92
N ALA A 38 -7.42 10.16 -26.51
CA ALA A 38 -7.37 9.60 -25.18
C ALA A 38 -7.48 10.80 -24.23
N SER A 39 -8.68 10.99 -23.67
CA SER A 39 -8.92 12.04 -22.69
C SER A 39 -7.90 11.83 -21.58
N CYS A 40 -7.03 12.82 -21.37
CA CYS A 40 -6.24 12.87 -20.14
C CYS A 40 -7.21 12.63 -18.98
N PRO A 41 -6.88 11.73 -18.03
CA PRO A 41 -7.72 11.55 -16.86
C PRO A 41 -7.89 12.92 -16.21
N ALA A 42 -9.14 13.29 -15.90
CA ALA A 42 -9.45 14.56 -15.28
C ALA A 42 -8.54 14.75 -14.05
N ALA A 43 -7.86 15.91 -13.97
CA ALA A 43 -6.96 16.21 -12.86
C ALA A 43 -7.72 16.00 -11.54
N ASP A 44 -7.13 15.22 -10.63
CA ASP A 44 -7.73 14.95 -9.32
C ASP A 44 -7.83 16.28 -8.55
N THR A 45 -9.05 16.77 -8.37
CA THR A 45 -9.33 18.09 -7.76
C THR A 45 -9.32 18.05 -6.23
N ARG A 46 -9.20 16.86 -5.64
CA ARG A 46 -9.14 16.68 -4.18
C ARG A 46 -7.86 17.26 -3.61
N THR A 47 -7.94 17.75 -2.38
CA THR A 47 -6.76 18.17 -1.62
C THR A 47 -5.82 16.99 -1.36
N SER A 48 -4.52 17.25 -1.14
CA SER A 48 -3.57 16.18 -0.78
C SER A 48 -4.02 15.43 0.48
N ARG A 49 -4.57 16.12 1.50
CA ARG A 49 -5.12 15.48 2.70
C ARG A 49 -6.21 14.45 2.37
N GLU A 50 -7.17 14.81 1.52
CA GLU A 50 -8.24 13.90 1.10
C GLU A 50 -7.72 12.71 0.30
N ARG A 51 -6.73 12.93 -0.57
CA ARG A 51 -6.09 11.85 -1.35
C ARG A 51 -5.33 10.87 -0.45
N ILE A 52 -4.59 11.39 0.52
CA ILE A 52 -3.88 10.57 1.52
C ILE A 52 -4.88 9.76 2.35
N GLY A 53 -5.93 10.41 2.87
CA GLY A 53 -6.99 9.72 3.61
C GLY A 53 -7.67 8.62 2.80
N ALA A 54 -7.96 8.88 1.53
CA ALA A 54 -8.55 7.89 0.63
C ALA A 54 -7.62 6.68 0.39
N LEU A 55 -6.30 6.90 0.27
CA LEU A 55 -5.32 5.82 0.15
C LEU A 55 -5.32 4.94 1.41
N PHE A 56 -5.21 5.55 2.59
CA PHE A 56 -5.24 4.82 3.86
C PHE A 56 -6.55 4.04 4.05
N ALA A 57 -7.69 4.58 3.63
CA ALA A 57 -8.97 3.87 3.64
C ALA A 57 -8.98 2.69 2.66
N SER A 58 -8.46 2.85 1.43
CA SER A 58 -8.40 1.78 0.44
C SER A 58 -7.42 0.65 0.81
N LEU A 59 -6.36 0.99 1.54
CA LEU A 59 -5.32 0.08 2.00
C LEU A 59 -5.34 -0.04 3.52
N ALA A 60 -6.52 -0.12 4.12
CA ALA A 60 -6.70 -0.12 5.57
C ALA A 60 -5.92 -1.24 6.28
N SER A 61 -5.78 -2.41 5.63
CA SER A 61 -4.96 -3.53 6.15
C SER A 61 -3.45 -3.27 6.12
N GLN A 62 -3.00 -2.26 5.36
CA GLN A 62 -1.61 -1.79 5.26
C GLN A 62 -1.39 -0.47 5.99
N ALA A 63 -2.38 0.05 6.73
CA ALA A 63 -2.28 1.36 7.37
C ALA A 63 -1.07 1.47 8.33
N GLU A 64 -0.71 0.39 9.01
CA GLU A 64 0.50 0.33 9.85
C GLU A 64 1.77 0.46 8.99
N THR A 65 1.88 -0.33 7.92
CA THR A 65 3.03 -0.30 7.01
C THR A 65 3.19 1.06 6.33
N LEU A 66 2.09 1.65 5.84
CA LEU A 66 2.10 2.98 5.23
C LEU A 66 2.58 4.04 6.22
N ARG A 67 2.13 3.98 7.47
CA ARG A 67 2.58 4.90 8.52
C ARG A 67 4.06 4.73 8.82
N ALA A 68 4.53 3.48 8.93
CA ALA A 68 5.93 3.17 9.16
C ALA A 68 6.83 3.69 8.01
N VAL A 69 6.38 3.59 6.75
CA VAL A 69 7.07 4.21 5.61
C VAL A 69 7.16 5.73 5.77
N LEU A 70 6.06 6.41 6.10
CA LEU A 70 6.07 7.86 6.29
C LEU A 70 6.94 8.30 7.48
N GLU A 71 6.99 7.51 8.55
CA GLU A 71 7.86 7.76 9.71
C GLU A 71 9.34 7.53 9.37
N ARG A 72 9.65 6.45 8.65
CA ARG A 72 11.01 6.13 8.20
C ARG A 72 11.55 7.20 7.27
N CYS A 73 10.73 7.70 6.34
CA CYS A 73 11.05 8.80 5.43
C CYS A 73 10.93 10.20 6.08
N SER A 74 10.95 10.32 7.41
CA SER A 74 11.05 11.63 8.07
C SER A 74 12.34 12.37 7.69
N GLU A 75 13.37 11.62 7.33
CA GLU A 75 14.61 12.05 6.68
C GLU A 75 14.77 11.35 5.33
N ALA A 76 15.61 11.90 4.45
CA ALA A 76 15.86 11.34 3.12
C ALA A 76 16.33 9.88 3.23
N THR A 77 15.54 8.93 2.74
CA THR A 77 15.77 7.50 2.92
C THR A 77 15.90 6.78 1.57
N PRO A 78 16.93 5.95 1.35
CA PRO A 78 17.10 5.22 0.10
C PRO A 78 16.09 4.06 -0.01
N MET A 79 15.77 3.65 -1.24
CA MET A 79 14.80 2.57 -1.49
C MET A 79 15.20 1.24 -0.83
N GLY A 80 16.49 0.89 -0.84
CA GLY A 80 16.98 -0.36 -0.24
C GLY A 80 16.64 -0.52 1.26
N ASP A 81 16.72 0.57 2.02
CA ASP A 81 16.35 0.58 3.45
C ASP A 81 14.85 0.37 3.65
N LEU A 82 14.03 0.97 2.78
CA LEU A 82 12.58 0.85 2.82
C LEU A 82 12.12 -0.56 2.42
N GLU A 83 12.72 -1.15 1.40
CA GLU A 83 12.49 -2.54 1.00
C GLU A 83 12.74 -3.51 2.17
N GLU A 84 13.86 -3.36 2.85
CA GLU A 84 14.19 -4.22 4.00
C GLU A 84 13.21 -4.03 5.15
N MET A 85 12.90 -2.77 5.51
CA MET A 85 11.93 -2.48 6.57
C MET A 85 10.53 -3.01 6.25
N VAL A 86 10.03 -2.81 5.03
CA VAL A 86 8.72 -3.30 4.60
C VAL A 86 8.68 -4.83 4.64
N ARG A 87 9.75 -5.50 4.18
CA ARG A 87 9.87 -6.97 4.25
C ARG A 87 9.79 -7.47 5.69
N GLN A 88 10.45 -6.80 6.64
CA GLN A 88 10.40 -7.16 8.05
C GLN A 88 9.01 -6.96 8.66
N LEU A 89 8.35 -5.82 8.40
CA LEU A 89 7.00 -5.55 8.88
C LEU A 89 5.95 -6.52 8.32
N GLN A 90 6.17 -6.98 7.10
CA GLN A 90 5.29 -7.92 6.42
C GLN A 90 5.69 -9.39 6.63
N ALA A 91 6.72 -9.71 7.43
CA ALA A 91 7.20 -11.09 7.62
C ALA A 91 6.11 -12.08 8.07
N HIS A 92 5.07 -11.58 8.76
CA HIS A 92 3.92 -12.37 9.23
C HIS A 92 2.62 -12.05 8.50
N ASN A 93 2.65 -11.20 7.46
CA ASN A 93 1.50 -10.78 6.69
C ASN A 93 1.68 -11.19 5.22
N LEU A 94 0.67 -11.82 4.60
CA LEU A 94 0.71 -12.23 3.19
C LEU A 94 0.49 -11.07 2.21
N SER A 95 1.02 -9.88 2.52
CA SER A 95 0.93 -8.72 1.64
C SER A 95 1.73 -8.95 0.36
N VAL A 96 1.20 -8.51 -0.77
CA VAL A 96 1.90 -8.54 -2.08
C VAL A 96 2.55 -7.20 -2.42
N PHE A 97 2.36 -6.17 -1.57
CA PHE A 97 2.88 -4.83 -1.79
C PHE A 97 4.32 -4.73 -1.29
N ASP A 98 5.25 -4.53 -2.21
CA ASP A 98 6.66 -4.22 -1.91
C ASP A 98 6.86 -2.74 -1.54
N GLY A 99 8.09 -2.39 -1.14
CA GLY A 99 8.42 -1.03 -0.73
C GLY A 99 8.22 -0.04 -1.87
N ALA A 100 8.66 -0.40 -3.07
CA ALA A 100 8.55 0.46 -4.26
C ALA A 100 7.09 0.80 -4.59
N ASN A 101 6.18 -0.18 -4.55
CA ASN A 101 4.77 0.03 -4.81
C ASN A 101 4.13 0.96 -3.76
N LEU A 102 4.43 0.75 -2.48
CA LEU A 102 3.92 1.59 -1.41
C LEU A 102 4.43 3.04 -1.56
N CYS A 103 5.71 3.23 -1.90
CA CYS A 103 6.28 4.55 -2.12
C CYS A 103 5.62 5.27 -3.30
N ALA A 104 5.45 4.58 -4.44
CA ALA A 104 4.79 5.14 -5.62
C ALA A 104 3.32 5.54 -5.33
N GLN A 105 2.60 4.74 -4.53
CA GLN A 105 1.24 5.11 -4.12
C GLN A 105 1.20 6.33 -3.21
N LEU A 106 2.14 6.43 -2.26
CA LEU A 106 2.27 7.57 -1.35
C LEU A 106 2.72 8.84 -2.09
N GLU A 107 3.62 8.75 -3.06
CA GLU A 107 4.02 9.85 -3.94
C GLU A 107 2.82 10.38 -4.74
N ARG A 108 2.05 9.48 -5.36
CA ARG A 108 0.87 9.83 -6.17
C ARG A 108 -0.18 10.63 -5.40
N VAL A 109 -0.33 10.38 -4.10
CA VAL A 109 -1.24 11.15 -3.23
C VAL A 109 -0.59 12.35 -2.55
N GLY A 110 0.71 12.56 -2.76
CA GLY A 110 1.51 13.66 -2.23
C GLY A 110 1.94 13.50 -0.77
N ALA A 111 1.98 12.26 -0.25
CA ALA A 111 2.50 11.96 1.08
C ALA A 111 4.02 11.80 1.11
N LEU A 112 4.60 11.29 0.01
CA LEU A 112 6.04 11.22 -0.21
C LEU A 112 6.44 12.09 -1.41
N GLU A 113 7.72 12.45 -1.46
CA GLU A 113 8.39 13.03 -2.61
C GLU A 113 9.77 12.40 -2.79
N ARG A 114 10.26 12.43 -4.04
CA ARG A 114 11.63 12.01 -4.37
C ARG A 114 12.59 13.17 -4.15
N VAL A 115 13.72 12.91 -3.52
CA VAL A 115 14.79 13.88 -3.23
C VAL A 115 16.16 13.29 -3.52
N GLY A 116 17.17 14.14 -3.68
CA GLY A 116 18.57 13.73 -3.60
C GLY A 116 18.96 13.35 -2.16
N ALA A 117 20.17 12.80 -1.99
CA ALA A 117 20.68 12.38 -0.68
C ALA A 117 20.77 13.55 0.34
N ASP A 118 20.87 14.78 -0.14
CA ASP A 118 20.91 16.00 0.66
C ASP A 118 19.52 16.63 0.89
N GLY A 119 18.45 15.99 0.42
CA GLY A 119 17.07 16.48 0.52
C GLY A 119 16.67 17.49 -0.56
N THR A 120 17.54 17.77 -1.54
CA THR A 120 17.16 18.61 -2.69
C THR A 120 16.10 17.92 -3.56
N PRO A 121 15.16 18.66 -4.19
CA PRO A 121 14.14 18.05 -5.05
C PRO A 121 14.79 17.19 -6.14
N TRP A 122 14.30 15.96 -6.29
CA TRP A 122 14.80 15.05 -7.31
C TRP A 122 14.45 15.54 -8.71
N VAL A 123 15.41 15.43 -9.62
CA VAL A 123 15.23 15.71 -11.05
C VAL A 123 15.65 14.45 -11.80
N ASP A 124 14.72 13.90 -12.59
CA ASP A 124 15.03 12.74 -13.43
C ASP A 124 16.12 13.12 -14.45
N ALA A 125 17.11 12.25 -14.62
CA ALA A 125 18.21 12.49 -15.55
C ALA A 125 17.64 12.67 -16.97
N ALA A 126 18.05 13.74 -17.64
CA ALA A 126 17.69 13.96 -19.04
C ALA A 126 18.43 12.94 -19.92
N GLU A 127 17.76 12.48 -20.98
CA GLU A 127 18.41 11.72 -22.04
C GLU A 127 19.46 12.58 -22.73
N GLU A 128 20.65 12.03 -22.96
CA GLU A 128 21.77 12.71 -23.61
C GLU A 128 22.13 12.01 -24.93
N GLU A 129 22.44 12.79 -25.96
CA GLU A 129 22.96 12.26 -27.22
C GLU A 129 24.45 11.94 -27.06
N ILE A 130 24.82 10.67 -27.24
CA ILE A 130 26.22 10.20 -27.21
C ILE A 130 26.60 9.63 -28.57
N VAL A 131 27.83 9.86 -29.02
CA VAL A 131 28.36 9.29 -30.26
C VAL A 131 29.28 8.13 -29.93
N VAL A 132 28.94 6.94 -30.41
CA VAL A 132 29.78 5.73 -30.32
C VAL A 132 30.07 5.26 -31.73
N ASP A 133 31.36 5.19 -32.09
CA ASP A 133 31.84 4.79 -33.42
C ASP A 133 31.20 5.56 -34.60
N GLY A 134 30.88 6.83 -34.40
CA GLY A 134 30.29 7.70 -35.43
C GLY A 134 28.79 7.53 -35.63
N VAL A 135 28.12 6.75 -34.76
CA VAL A 135 26.66 6.63 -34.71
C VAL A 135 26.17 7.35 -33.46
N GLU A 136 25.17 8.23 -33.64
CA GLU A 136 24.49 8.93 -32.55
C GLU A 136 23.49 7.99 -31.86
N TYR A 137 23.62 7.87 -30.54
CA TYR A 137 22.73 7.12 -29.66
C TYR A 137 22.15 8.06 -28.62
N LEU A 138 20.92 7.78 -28.23
CA LEU A 138 20.33 8.38 -27.04
C LEU A 138 20.69 7.51 -25.83
N ALA A 139 21.42 8.07 -24.88
CA ALA A 139 21.79 7.40 -23.65
C ALA A 139 21.13 8.09 -22.45
N VAL A 140 20.58 7.28 -21.56
CA VAL A 140 20.23 7.73 -20.22
C VAL A 140 21.53 7.61 -19.40
N PRO A 141 22.02 8.69 -18.77
CA PRO A 141 23.17 8.60 -17.87
C PRO A 141 22.92 7.55 -16.77
N ASP A 142 23.97 7.01 -16.17
CA ASP A 142 23.83 6.18 -14.96
C ASP A 142 23.05 6.98 -13.91
N ALA A 143 21.76 6.64 -13.77
CA ALA A 143 20.87 7.37 -12.89
C ALA A 143 21.23 7.00 -11.45
N CYS A 144 21.64 8.00 -10.67
CA CYS A 144 21.62 7.86 -9.22
C CYS A 144 20.16 7.55 -8.82
N GLU A 145 19.95 6.69 -7.82
CA GLU A 145 18.59 6.42 -7.35
C GLU A 145 18.09 7.55 -6.45
N PRO A 146 16.82 7.96 -6.55
CA PRO A 146 16.25 8.93 -5.63
C PRO A 146 16.16 8.38 -4.21
N PHE A 147 16.18 9.29 -3.25
CA PHE A 147 15.78 9.07 -1.87
C PHE A 147 14.31 9.47 -1.72
N TRP A 148 13.65 8.94 -0.70
CA TRP A 148 12.27 9.25 -0.36
C TRP A 148 12.22 10.14 0.88
N LEU A 149 11.39 11.18 0.81
CA LEU A 149 11.12 12.09 1.92
C LEU A 149 9.62 12.26 2.11
N THR A 150 9.17 12.24 3.35
CA THR A 150 7.78 12.53 3.69
C THR A 150 7.52 14.02 3.52
N THR A 151 6.45 14.37 2.81
CA THR A 151 6.07 15.76 2.60
C THR A 151 5.48 16.38 3.87
N ALA A 152 5.35 17.70 3.92
CA ALA A 152 4.64 18.37 5.02
C ALA A 152 3.19 17.89 5.18
N GLN A 153 2.52 17.55 4.08
CA GLN A 153 1.14 17.03 4.10
C GLN A 153 1.10 15.59 4.63
N GLY A 154 2.07 14.75 4.26
CA GLY A 154 2.21 13.39 4.80
C GLY A 154 2.43 13.40 6.31
N ARG A 155 3.34 14.26 6.80
CA ARG A 155 3.59 14.44 8.24
C ARG A 155 2.33 14.88 9.00
N ALA A 156 1.67 15.94 8.53
CA ALA A 156 0.46 16.45 9.16
C ALA A 156 -0.65 15.39 9.22
N TYR A 157 -0.81 14.58 8.16
CA TYR A 157 -1.77 13.49 8.15
C TYR A 157 -1.46 12.43 9.22
N VAL A 158 -0.19 12.01 9.37
CA VAL A 158 0.20 11.00 10.37
C VAL A 158 -0.02 11.50 11.80
N GLU A 159 0.27 12.77 12.06
CA GLU A 159 0.07 13.42 13.35
C GLU A 159 -1.42 13.53 13.73
N GLU A 160 -2.27 13.94 12.77
CA GLU A 160 -3.71 14.09 12.99
C GLU A 160 -4.46 12.75 13.01
N SER A 161 -4.05 11.80 12.16
CA SER A 161 -4.75 10.54 11.92
C SER A 161 -4.03 9.37 12.58
N GLY A 162 -3.68 9.51 13.86
CA GLY A 162 -2.97 8.53 14.68
C GLY A 162 -3.72 7.20 14.89
N PRO A 163 -3.03 6.08 15.21
CA PRO A 163 -3.70 4.83 15.58
C PRO A 163 -4.65 5.03 16.77
N MET A 164 -4.27 5.89 17.73
CA MET A 164 -5.12 6.20 18.89
C MET A 164 -6.51 6.74 18.49
N GLU A 165 -6.57 7.66 17.52
CA GLU A 165 -7.86 8.20 17.07
C GLU A 165 -8.66 7.17 16.30
N ALA A 166 -8.00 6.33 15.47
CA ALA A 166 -8.66 5.24 14.77
C ALA A 166 -9.30 4.22 15.73
N VAL A 167 -8.64 3.90 16.85
CA VAL A 167 -9.23 3.03 17.89
C VAL A 167 -10.40 3.72 18.59
N ARG A 168 -10.29 5.03 18.91
CA ARG A 168 -11.39 5.81 19.49
C ARG A 168 -12.61 5.83 18.56
N ASP A 169 -12.41 6.04 17.27
CA ASP A 169 -13.47 6.00 16.26
C ASP A 169 -14.14 4.62 16.16
N LEU A 170 -13.34 3.54 16.15
CA LEU A 170 -13.85 2.18 16.17
C LEU A 170 -14.77 1.98 17.39
N PHE A 171 -14.32 2.39 18.56
CA PHE A 171 -15.04 2.22 19.82
C PHE A 171 -16.32 3.06 19.89
N ARG A 172 -16.30 4.28 19.37
CA ARG A 172 -17.50 5.13 19.25
C ARG A 172 -18.54 4.48 18.32
N ARG A 173 -18.11 4.01 17.15
CA ARG A 173 -18.98 3.32 16.18
C ARG A 173 -19.55 2.01 16.73
N GLU A 174 -18.79 1.34 17.57
CA GLU A 174 -19.07 -0.01 18.04
C GLU A 174 -19.28 -0.11 19.55
N ALA A 175 -19.86 0.93 20.13
CA ALA A 175 -20.04 1.07 21.58
C ALA A 175 -20.71 -0.17 22.22
N ARG A 176 -21.63 -0.83 21.50
CA ARG A 176 -22.31 -2.06 21.93
C ARG A 176 -21.34 -3.21 22.23
N TYR A 177 -20.22 -3.29 21.53
CA TYR A 177 -19.26 -4.40 21.62
C TYR A 177 -18.01 -4.05 22.44
N LEU A 178 -17.97 -2.91 23.12
CA LEU A 178 -16.83 -2.52 23.97
C LEU A 178 -16.42 -3.60 24.98
N PRO A 179 -17.35 -4.32 25.67
CA PRO A 179 -16.96 -5.41 26.57
C PRO A 179 -16.18 -6.53 25.87
N ILE A 180 -16.47 -6.79 24.59
CA ILE A 180 -15.78 -7.79 23.78
C ILE A 180 -14.40 -7.28 23.39
N TYR A 181 -14.30 -6.02 22.94
CA TYR A 181 -13.02 -5.40 22.61
C TYR A 181 -12.09 -5.33 23.82
N GLU A 182 -12.57 -4.89 24.99
CA GLU A 182 -11.80 -4.85 26.23
C GLU A 182 -11.26 -6.23 26.59
N ARG A 183 -12.12 -7.26 26.56
CA ARG A 183 -11.74 -8.63 26.88
C ARG A 183 -10.65 -9.14 25.94
N ILE A 184 -10.78 -8.89 24.63
CA ILE A 184 -9.75 -9.26 23.65
C ILE A 184 -8.44 -8.51 23.93
N LEU A 185 -8.48 -7.20 24.15
CA LEU A 185 -7.29 -6.37 24.41
C LEU A 185 -6.54 -6.83 25.67
N ARG A 186 -7.25 -7.13 26.76
CA ARG A 186 -6.64 -7.69 27.98
C ARG A 186 -5.98 -9.04 27.71
N MET A 187 -6.61 -9.90 26.92
CA MET A 187 -6.06 -11.22 26.57
C MET A 187 -4.76 -11.10 25.76
N VAL A 188 -4.74 -10.28 24.70
CA VAL A 188 -3.56 -10.11 23.83
C VAL A 188 -2.48 -9.21 24.45
N GLY A 189 -2.80 -8.48 25.52
CA GLY A 189 -1.86 -7.68 26.30
C GLY A 189 -0.95 -8.49 27.23
N VAL A 190 -1.23 -9.79 27.44
CA VAL A 190 -0.37 -10.67 28.23
C VAL A 190 0.92 -10.99 27.45
N GLU A 191 2.03 -11.19 28.17
CA GLU A 191 3.32 -11.58 27.59
C GLU A 191 3.17 -12.78 26.63
N GLY A 192 3.81 -12.68 25.46
CA GLY A 192 3.71 -13.66 24.37
C GLY A 192 2.45 -13.58 23.51
N GLY A 193 1.49 -12.71 23.84
CA GLY A 193 0.24 -12.55 23.09
C GLY A 193 -0.71 -13.75 23.23
N ARG A 194 -1.67 -13.88 22.31
CA ARG A 194 -2.66 -14.98 22.30
C ARG A 194 -2.97 -15.52 20.91
N SER A 195 -3.35 -16.78 20.83
CA SER A 195 -3.82 -17.40 19.59
C SER A 195 -5.27 -17.01 19.29
N VAL A 196 -5.66 -17.08 18.01
CA VAL A 196 -7.08 -16.89 17.61
C VAL A 196 -7.99 -17.90 18.31
N ALA A 197 -7.53 -19.14 18.50
CA ALA A 197 -8.32 -20.21 19.10
C ALA A 197 -8.66 -19.90 20.58
N ASP A 198 -7.68 -19.44 21.35
CA ASP A 198 -7.88 -19.09 22.76
C ASP A 198 -8.84 -17.89 22.89
N ILE A 199 -8.66 -16.89 22.04
CA ILE A 199 -9.52 -15.70 22.00
C ILE A 199 -10.95 -16.11 21.62
N ALA A 200 -11.10 -16.92 20.58
CA ALA A 200 -12.38 -17.45 20.12
C ALA A 200 -13.11 -18.24 21.21
N GLN A 201 -12.40 -19.10 21.95
CA GLN A 201 -12.96 -19.85 23.08
C GLN A 201 -13.49 -18.92 24.17
N ALA A 202 -12.79 -17.81 24.43
CA ALA A 202 -13.17 -16.87 25.47
C ALA A 202 -14.40 -16.01 25.10
N VAL A 203 -14.52 -15.56 23.84
CA VAL A 203 -15.52 -14.54 23.48
C VAL A 203 -16.68 -15.04 22.61
N ASN A 204 -16.51 -16.08 21.77
CA ASN A 204 -17.55 -16.46 20.79
C ASN A 204 -18.85 -16.99 21.43
N SER A 205 -18.78 -17.40 22.69
CA SER A 205 -19.94 -17.86 23.46
C SER A 205 -20.80 -16.71 23.99
N ASP A 206 -20.30 -15.47 23.98
CA ASP A 206 -20.97 -14.31 24.56
C ASP A 206 -22.35 -14.05 23.90
N PRO A 207 -23.39 -13.73 24.70
CA PRO A 207 -24.73 -13.40 24.20
C PRO A 207 -24.76 -12.25 23.19
N LEU A 208 -23.90 -11.24 23.35
CA LEU A 208 -23.82 -10.08 22.45
C LEU A 208 -23.47 -10.48 21.02
N LEU A 209 -22.79 -11.61 20.84
CA LEU A 209 -22.32 -12.10 19.55
C LEU A 209 -23.29 -13.07 18.88
N LYS A 210 -24.50 -13.28 19.41
CA LYS A 210 -25.46 -14.24 18.85
C LYS A 210 -26.39 -13.65 17.80
N SER A 211 -26.65 -12.33 17.82
CA SER A 211 -27.55 -11.66 16.87
C SER A 211 -27.13 -10.20 16.62
N PRO A 212 -26.47 -9.91 15.48
CA PRO A 212 -26.03 -10.86 14.45
C PRO A 212 -24.96 -11.84 14.99
N ARG A 213 -24.78 -12.99 14.32
CA ARG A 213 -23.73 -13.93 14.71
C ARG A 213 -22.37 -13.36 14.32
N LEU A 214 -21.52 -13.09 15.31
CA LEU A 214 -20.17 -12.56 15.15
C LEU A 214 -19.13 -13.48 15.81
N PHE A 215 -17.87 -13.33 15.41
CA PHE A 215 -16.76 -14.16 15.87
C PHE A 215 -15.51 -13.32 16.17
N ALA A 216 -14.65 -13.80 17.07
CA ALA A 216 -13.41 -13.17 17.50
C ALA A 216 -12.56 -12.62 16.34
N GLN A 217 -12.43 -13.37 15.24
CA GLN A 217 -11.64 -12.94 14.08
C GLN A 217 -12.04 -11.56 13.59
N ARG A 218 -13.35 -11.26 13.51
CA ARG A 218 -13.85 -9.97 13.03
C ARG A 218 -13.37 -8.82 13.92
N PHE A 219 -13.42 -9.01 15.24
CA PHE A 219 -12.96 -8.00 16.20
C PHE A 219 -11.44 -7.81 16.14
N LEU A 220 -10.69 -8.89 15.92
CA LEU A 220 -9.24 -8.83 15.75
C LEU A 220 -8.85 -8.09 14.47
N GLU A 221 -9.55 -8.32 13.36
CA GLU A 221 -9.32 -7.55 12.12
C GLU A 221 -9.68 -6.07 12.30
N ASP A 222 -10.80 -5.74 12.96
CA ASP A 222 -11.16 -4.35 13.23
C ASP A 222 -10.11 -3.65 14.10
N LEU A 223 -9.64 -4.32 15.16
CA LEU A 223 -8.58 -3.81 16.03
C LEU A 223 -7.25 -3.68 15.30
N LYS A 224 -6.93 -4.61 14.40
CA LYS A 224 -5.72 -4.57 13.57
C LYS A 224 -5.75 -3.38 12.63
N VAL A 225 -6.87 -3.19 11.93
CA VAL A 225 -7.07 -2.05 11.03
C VAL A 225 -7.00 -0.72 11.79
N ALA A 226 -7.56 -0.66 12.99
CA ALA A 226 -7.44 0.52 13.86
C ALA A 226 -6.03 0.70 14.46
N GLY A 227 -5.13 -0.28 14.30
CA GLY A 227 -3.76 -0.24 14.83
C GLY A 227 -3.66 -0.52 16.34
N ALA A 228 -4.67 -1.13 16.96
CA ALA A 228 -4.63 -1.50 18.37
C ALA A 228 -3.85 -2.80 18.62
N VAL A 229 -3.90 -3.74 17.68
CA VAL A 229 -3.27 -5.06 17.79
C VAL A 229 -2.50 -5.39 16.52
N ARG A 230 -1.52 -6.29 16.62
CA ARG A 230 -0.79 -6.82 15.47
C ARG A 230 -0.70 -8.34 15.52
N TRP A 231 -0.47 -8.95 14.36
CA TRP A 231 -0.18 -10.37 14.22
C TRP A 231 1.32 -10.58 13.98
N SER A 232 1.95 -11.41 14.80
CA SER A 232 3.37 -11.78 14.68
C SER A 232 3.60 -13.26 15.00
N GLY A 233 2.65 -14.11 14.58
CA GLY A 233 2.53 -15.52 15.01
C GLY A 233 1.59 -15.71 16.20
N THR A 234 1.47 -14.71 17.06
CA THR A 234 0.37 -14.54 18.01
C THR A 234 -0.20 -13.13 17.88
N TRP A 235 -1.43 -12.92 18.36
CA TRP A 235 -2.01 -11.58 18.47
C TRP A 235 -1.41 -10.86 19.67
N GLN A 236 -0.88 -9.67 19.42
CA GLN A 236 -0.18 -8.87 20.42
C GLN A 236 -0.74 -7.44 20.45
N LEU A 237 -0.70 -6.84 21.63
CA LEU A 237 -1.06 -5.45 21.83
C LEU A 237 0.02 -4.51 21.27
N THR A 238 -0.38 -3.49 20.52
CA THR A 238 0.51 -2.39 20.14
C THR A 238 0.59 -1.35 21.26
N GLU A 239 1.47 -0.36 21.11
CA GLU A 239 1.54 0.78 22.02
C GLU A 239 0.20 1.55 22.07
N ALA A 240 -0.42 1.82 20.92
CA ALA A 240 -1.72 2.47 20.88
C ALA A 240 -2.82 1.63 21.57
N GLY A 241 -2.82 0.31 21.36
CA GLY A 241 -3.74 -0.59 22.05
C GLY A 241 -3.56 -0.59 23.56
N ARG A 242 -2.32 -0.49 24.05
CA ARG A 242 -1.99 -0.39 25.48
C ARG A 242 -2.50 0.90 26.08
N GLN A 243 -2.21 2.03 25.44
CA GLN A 243 -2.71 3.34 25.89
C GLN A 243 -4.24 3.38 25.93
N VAL A 244 -4.92 2.79 24.95
CA VAL A 244 -6.39 2.65 24.96
C VAL A 244 -6.86 1.85 26.17
N LEU A 245 -6.22 0.70 26.45
CA LEU A 245 -6.56 -0.13 27.60
C LEU A 245 -6.40 0.65 28.92
N ASP A 246 -5.32 1.40 29.05
CA ASP A 246 -4.99 2.17 30.26
C ASP A 246 -5.80 3.47 30.42
N THR A 247 -6.31 4.04 29.34
CA THR A 247 -7.04 5.33 29.40
C THR A 247 -8.55 5.18 29.32
N ILE A 248 -9.05 4.22 28.53
CA ILE A 248 -10.48 4.02 28.30
C ILE A 248 -11.03 2.95 29.25
N PHE A 249 -10.26 1.90 29.53
CA PHE A 249 -10.74 0.72 30.28
C PHE A 249 -10.12 0.55 31.67
N ALA A 250 -9.19 1.41 32.09
CA ALA A 250 -8.58 1.32 33.42
C ALA A 250 -9.58 1.51 34.57
N ALA A 251 -10.67 2.26 34.36
CA ALA A 251 -11.69 2.51 35.38
C ALA A 251 -12.58 1.29 35.73
N SER A 252 -12.48 0.18 34.98
CA SER A 252 -13.31 -1.01 35.19
C SER A 252 -12.71 -2.05 36.14
N ALA A 253 -11.46 -1.86 36.59
CA ALA A 253 -10.71 -2.88 37.35
C ALA A 253 -10.71 -2.70 38.88
N ASP A 254 -11.09 -1.52 39.40
CA ASP A 254 -11.09 -1.21 40.85
C ASP A 254 -12.45 -1.41 41.53
N GLY A 255 -13.33 -2.21 40.93
CA GLY A 255 -14.71 -2.39 41.38
C GLY A 255 -15.18 -3.84 41.37
N GLU A 256 -14.45 -4.76 42.01
CA GLU A 256 -15.01 -6.06 42.45
C GLU A 256 -14.37 -6.52 43.77
#